data_AF-A0A3D1IDS9-F1
#
_entry.id   AF-A0A3D1IDS9-F1
#
_cell.length_a   1.000
_cell.length_b   1.000
_cell.length_c   1.000
_cell.angle_alpha   90.00
_cell.angle_beta   90.00
_cell.angle_gamma   90.00
#
_symmetry.space_group_name_H-M   'P 1'
#
loop_
_entity.id
_entity.type
_entity.pdbx_description
1 polymer ?
#
loop_
_entity_poly.entity_id
_entity_poly.type
_entity_poly.pdbx_seq_one_letter_code
_entity_poly.pdbx_strand_id
1 'polypeptide(L)'
;MTTALHHIGDQPISRCVAVAAWAALSACSGTAPAAPARPQSAAPVSVSNTPPAPTRAATLEAFTGGRTRAVWIRDLGDGTDILGFGDAVVVMGLDSDDGLGERPIVERPGTYAKPLFTPRGDRVI
;
A
#
# COMPACT_ATOMS: atom_id res chain seq x y z
N MET A 1 15.42 2.02 51.91
CA MET A 1 14.26 1.26 51.41
C MET A 1 14.37 1.19 49.89
N THR A 2 14.83 0.04 49.41
CA THR A 2 14.76 -0.53 48.05
C THR A 2 13.29 -0.55 47.57
N THR A 3 12.83 -0.54 46.31
CA THR A 3 13.33 -0.96 44.98
C THR A 3 12.34 -0.35 43.95
N ALA A 4 12.77 0.08 42.76
CA ALA A 4 12.67 -0.61 41.45
C ALA A 4 11.79 0.12 40.43
N LEU A 5 12.45 0.57 39.36
CA LEU A 5 11.88 0.86 38.04
C LEU A 5 11.22 -0.41 37.47
N HIS A 6 10.05 -0.26 36.85
CA HIS A 6 9.49 -1.32 36.02
C HIS A 6 9.84 -1.09 34.56
N HIS A 7 10.42 -2.14 34.01
CA HIS A 7 11.08 -2.25 32.72
C HIS A 7 10.06 -2.55 31.62
N ILE A 8 10.34 -1.97 30.47
CA ILE A 8 9.71 -2.09 29.16
C ILE A 8 9.61 -3.56 28.73
N GLY A 9 8.42 -3.97 28.29
CA GLY A 9 8.17 -5.29 27.73
C GLY A 9 8.55 -5.35 26.25
N ASP A 10 9.69 -5.96 25.96
CA ASP A 10 10.07 -6.43 24.63
C ASP A 10 9.41 -7.80 24.34
N GLN A 11 8.64 -7.88 23.26
CA GLN A 11 8.10 -9.12 22.70
C GLN A 11 8.88 -9.46 21.41
N PRO A 12 9.65 -10.56 21.35
CA PRO A 12 10.21 -11.02 20.09
C PRO A 12 9.21 -11.91 19.33
N ILE A 13 8.93 -11.47 18.10
CA ILE A 13 8.15 -12.13 17.06
C ILE A 13 8.85 -13.44 16.65
N SER A 14 8.27 -14.58 17.02
CA SER A 14 8.67 -15.89 16.52
C SER A 14 7.82 -16.26 15.30
N ARG A 15 8.38 -16.14 14.10
CA ARG A 15 7.82 -16.72 12.87
C ARG A 15 8.82 -17.71 12.31
N CYS A 16 8.57 -18.99 12.57
CA CYS A 16 9.23 -20.11 11.91
C CYS A 16 8.94 -20.06 10.41
N VAL A 17 9.92 -19.61 9.61
CA VAL A 17 9.92 -19.80 8.16
C VAL A 17 10.56 -21.16 7.89
N ALA A 18 9.73 -22.13 7.52
CA ALA A 18 10.19 -23.42 7.04
C ALA A 18 10.77 -23.26 5.62
N VAL A 19 12.09 -23.35 5.50
CA VAL A 19 12.78 -23.49 4.21
C VAL A 19 12.83 -24.98 3.88
N ALA A 20 11.97 -25.44 2.97
CA ALA A 20 12.05 -26.78 2.43
C ALA A 20 13.05 -26.79 1.26
N ALA A 21 14.29 -27.21 1.55
CA ALA A 21 15.28 -27.55 0.53
C ALA A 21 15.01 -28.98 0.04
N TRP A 22 14.54 -29.12 -1.20
CA TRP A 22 14.45 -30.41 -1.87
C TRP A 22 15.81 -30.77 -2.48
N ALA A 23 16.42 -31.83 -1.94
CA ALA A 23 17.63 -32.42 -2.47
C ALA A 23 17.31 -33.22 -3.75
N ALA A 24 18.02 -32.90 -4.83
CA ALA A 24 18.06 -33.69 -6.05
C ALA A 24 18.99 -34.89 -5.86
N LEU A 25 18.53 -36.10 -6.21
CA LEU A 25 19.38 -37.27 -6.37
C LEU A 25 18.87 -38.17 -7.50
N SER A 26 19.86 -38.67 -8.23
CA SER A 26 19.86 -39.90 -9.03
C SER A 26 19.26 -39.83 -10.43
N ALA A 27 20.11 -39.35 -11.34
CA ALA A 27 20.17 -39.84 -12.71
C ALA A 27 20.71 -41.29 -12.73
N CYS A 28 20.01 -42.16 -13.47
CA CYS A 28 20.51 -43.30 -14.24
C CYS A 28 19.30 -44.05 -14.78
N SER A 29 19.08 -44.06 -16.11
CA SER A 29 18.74 -45.25 -16.92
C SER A 29 18.22 -44.86 -18.31
N GLY A 30 18.95 -45.32 -19.33
CA GLY A 30 18.36 -45.89 -20.55
C GLY A 30 17.76 -44.95 -21.59
N THR A 31 18.56 -44.54 -22.57
CA THR A 31 18.05 -44.02 -23.86
C THR A 31 17.43 -45.15 -24.67
N ALA A 32 16.10 -45.18 -24.79
CA ALA A 32 15.40 -45.90 -25.85
C ALA A 32 15.09 -44.90 -26.98
N PRO A 33 15.31 -45.23 -28.27
CA PRO A 33 14.99 -44.31 -29.35
C PRO A 33 13.48 -44.13 -29.45
N ALA A 34 13.02 -42.91 -29.18
CA ALA A 34 11.62 -42.50 -29.29
C ALA A 34 11.18 -42.51 -30.76
N ALA A 35 10.05 -43.16 -31.03
CA ALA A 35 9.31 -43.01 -32.29
C ALA A 35 8.96 -41.52 -32.50
N PRO A 36 8.88 -41.02 -33.74
CA PRO A 36 8.57 -39.61 -33.99
C PRO A 36 7.20 -39.25 -33.41
N ALA A 37 7.20 -38.34 -32.45
CA ALA A 37 5.98 -37.81 -31.87
C ALA A 37 5.16 -37.09 -32.95
N ARG A 38 3.88 -37.48 -33.07
CA ARG A 38 2.90 -36.75 -33.88
C ARG A 38 2.83 -35.30 -33.36
N PRO A 39 2.89 -34.27 -34.22
CA PRO A 39 2.78 -32.89 -33.76
C PRO A 39 1.41 -32.72 -33.09
N GLN A 40 1.45 -32.45 -31.78
CA GLN A 40 0.25 -32.08 -31.02
C GLN A 40 -0.13 -30.67 -31.46
N SER A 41 -1.31 -30.52 -32.08
CA SER A 41 -1.89 -29.21 -32.37
C SER A 41 -1.98 -28.44 -31.08
N ALA A 42 -1.25 -27.32 -30.97
CA ALA A 42 -1.30 -26.46 -29.80
C ALA A 42 -2.75 -26.02 -29.56
N ALA A 43 -3.25 -26.23 -28.34
CA ALA A 43 -4.56 -25.75 -27.94
C ALA A 43 -4.59 -24.22 -28.03
N PRO A 44 -5.70 -23.59 -28.46
CA PRO A 44 -5.79 -22.15 -28.52
C PRO A 44 -5.65 -21.58 -27.10
N VAL A 45 -4.69 -20.67 -26.92
CA VAL A 45 -4.54 -19.90 -25.69
C VAL A 45 -5.80 -19.08 -25.46
N SER A 46 -6.54 -19.40 -24.39
CA SER A 46 -7.69 -18.60 -23.96
C SER A 46 -7.18 -17.25 -23.44
N VAL A 47 -7.37 -16.20 -24.22
CA VAL A 47 -7.12 -14.83 -23.78
C VAL A 47 -8.33 -14.42 -22.94
N SER A 48 -8.12 -14.20 -21.64
CA SER A 48 -9.19 -13.74 -20.76
C SER A 48 -9.52 -12.28 -21.06
N ASN A 49 -10.71 -12.01 -21.60
CA ASN A 49 -11.25 -10.66 -21.84
C ASN A 49 -11.87 -10.04 -20.56
N THR A 50 -11.22 -10.17 -19.41
CA THR A 50 -11.72 -9.54 -18.19
C THR A 50 -11.35 -8.05 -18.21
N PRO A 51 -12.32 -7.12 -18.11
CA PRO A 51 -12.01 -5.71 -17.99
C PRO A 51 -11.13 -5.46 -16.75
N PRO A 52 -10.16 -4.54 -16.82
CA PRO A 52 -9.36 -4.20 -15.65
C PRO A 52 -10.26 -3.64 -14.55
N ALA A 53 -9.90 -3.93 -13.30
CA ALA A 53 -10.59 -3.35 -12.14
C ALA A 53 -10.52 -1.80 -12.20
N PRO A 54 -11.57 -1.10 -11.75
CA PRO A 54 -11.57 0.36 -11.74
C PRO A 54 -10.45 0.86 -10.83
N THR A 55 -9.78 1.93 -11.27
CA THR A 55 -8.77 2.60 -10.44
C THR A 55 -9.45 3.29 -9.25
N ARG A 56 -8.67 3.61 -8.20
CA ARG A 56 -9.16 4.42 -7.08
C ARG A 56 -9.68 5.79 -7.56
N ALA A 57 -8.98 6.41 -8.51
CA ALA A 57 -9.39 7.66 -9.13
C ALA A 57 -10.76 7.53 -9.80
N ALA A 58 -10.95 6.53 -10.66
CA ALA A 58 -12.22 6.29 -11.34
C ALA A 58 -13.38 6.02 -10.36
N THR A 59 -13.10 5.29 -9.26
CA THR A 59 -14.10 5.06 -8.21
C THR A 59 -14.49 6.36 -7.50
N LEU A 60 -13.53 7.25 -7.20
CA LEU A 60 -13.79 8.53 -6.56
C LEU A 60 -14.54 9.49 -7.47
N GLU A 61 -14.18 9.56 -8.75
CA GLU A 61 -14.88 10.39 -9.73
C GLU A 61 -16.33 9.91 -9.94
N ALA A 62 -16.56 8.60 -10.00
CA ALA A 62 -17.90 8.04 -10.07
C ALA A 62 -18.76 8.39 -8.85
N PHE A 63 -18.14 8.48 -7.66
CA PHE A 63 -18.83 8.84 -6.42
C PHE A 63 -19.11 10.34 -6.28
N THR A 64 -18.17 11.19 -6.67
CA THR A 64 -18.22 12.64 -6.45
C THR A 64 -18.69 13.46 -7.65
N GLY A 65 -18.75 12.84 -8.83
CA GLY A 65 -19.11 13.50 -10.09
C GLY A 65 -17.96 14.21 -10.80
N GLY A 66 -16.72 14.08 -10.32
CA GLY A 66 -15.55 14.66 -10.99
C GLY A 66 -14.26 14.56 -10.19
N ARG A 67 -13.23 15.31 -10.64
CA ARG A 67 -11.95 15.38 -9.93
C ARG A 67 -12.16 15.75 -8.46
N THR A 68 -11.63 14.92 -7.58
CA THR A 68 -11.76 15.08 -6.14
C THR A 68 -10.44 15.54 -5.56
N ARG A 69 -10.49 16.58 -4.72
CA ARG A 69 -9.38 16.98 -3.86
C ARG A 69 -9.84 17.01 -2.41
N ALA A 70 -9.01 16.50 -1.52
CA ALA A 70 -9.25 16.52 -0.08
C ALA A 70 -8.00 16.98 0.65
N VAL A 71 -8.20 17.71 1.75
CA VAL A 71 -7.15 18.14 2.66
C VAL A 71 -7.63 17.97 4.09
N TRP A 72 -6.77 17.47 4.97
CA TRP A 72 -7.07 17.24 6.37
C TRP A 72 -5.78 17.25 7.19
N ILE A 73 -5.92 17.18 8.51
CA ILE A 73 -4.80 17.03 9.43
C ILE A 73 -4.72 15.59 9.93
N ARG A 74 -3.50 15.11 10.17
CA ARG A 74 -3.24 13.85 10.85
C ARG A 74 -2.37 14.11 12.07
N ASP A 75 -2.90 13.77 13.23
CA ASP A 75 -2.12 13.71 14.47
C ASP A 75 -1.10 12.57 14.40
N LEU A 76 0.16 12.87 14.74
CA LEU A 76 1.28 11.93 14.84
C LEU A 76 1.58 11.54 16.30
N GLY A 77 0.88 12.14 17.26
CA GLY A 77 0.95 11.84 18.69
C GLY A 77 -0.01 10.72 19.11
N ASP A 78 -0.79 10.98 20.16
CA ASP A 78 -1.69 10.00 20.78
C ASP A 78 -3.10 9.96 20.17
N GLY A 79 -3.35 10.76 19.13
CA GLY A 79 -4.63 10.84 18.44
C GLY A 79 -5.63 11.78 19.08
N THR A 80 -5.23 12.58 20.08
CA THR A 80 -6.12 13.52 20.77
C THR A 80 -6.11 14.92 20.17
N ASP A 81 -5.12 15.28 19.34
CA ASP A 81 -5.03 16.61 18.72
C ASP A 81 -5.87 16.71 17.44
N ILE A 82 -7.19 16.55 17.59
CA ILE A 82 -8.14 16.57 16.48
C ILE A 82 -8.35 17.97 15.87
N LEU A 83 -7.89 19.03 16.55
CA LEU A 83 -8.05 20.42 16.13
C LEU A 83 -6.74 21.04 15.61
N GLY A 84 -5.60 20.37 15.80
CA GLY A 84 -4.30 20.80 15.29
C GLY A 84 -3.66 21.93 16.09
N PHE A 85 -3.80 21.90 17.42
CA PHE A 85 -3.23 22.91 18.32
C PHE A 85 -1.81 22.59 18.79
N GLY A 86 -1.40 21.32 18.76
CA GLY A 86 -0.05 20.86 19.06
C GLY A 86 0.91 21.09 17.89
N ASP A 87 2.12 20.52 18.00
CA ASP A 87 3.17 20.58 16.97
C ASP A 87 3.44 19.21 16.30
N ALA A 88 2.77 18.16 16.77
CA ALA A 88 2.86 16.79 16.27
C ALA A 88 1.83 16.49 15.17
N VAL A 89 1.49 17.48 14.33
CA VAL A 89 0.47 17.33 13.28
C VAL A 89 1.07 17.56 11.89
N VAL A 90 0.62 16.78 10.91
CA VAL A 90 0.94 16.98 9.48
C VAL A 90 -0.30 17.25 8.67
N VAL A 91 -0.16 18.10 7.64
CA VAL A 91 -1.22 18.33 6.67
C VAL A 91 -1.15 17.26 5.60
N MET A 92 -2.23 16.52 5.46
CA MET A 92 -2.41 15.44 4.49
C MET A 92 -3.27 15.93 3.32
N GLY A 93 -3.05 15.33 2.15
CA GLY A 93 -3.84 15.62 0.96
C GLY A 93 -4.02 14.42 0.04
N LEU A 94 -5.05 14.54 -0.80
CA LEU A 94 -5.37 13.64 -1.90
C LEU A 94 -5.82 14.49 -3.09
N ASP A 95 -5.36 14.13 -4.28
CA ASP A 95 -5.92 14.56 -5.55
C ASP A 95 -6.16 13.33 -6.43
N SER A 96 -7.38 13.12 -6.90
CA SER A 96 -7.71 11.92 -7.69
C SER A 96 -7.01 11.90 -9.05
N ASP A 97 -6.55 13.05 -9.54
CA ASP A 97 -6.06 13.24 -10.90
C ASP A 97 -4.52 13.23 -11.00
N ASP A 98 -3.80 13.33 -9.88
CA ASP A 98 -2.32 13.43 -9.88
C ASP A 98 -1.61 12.07 -9.84
N GLY A 99 -2.32 10.98 -9.58
CA GLY A 99 -1.77 9.63 -9.49
C GLY A 99 -0.86 9.38 -8.28
N LEU A 100 -0.70 10.33 -7.36
CA LEU A 100 0.19 10.24 -6.19
C LEU A 100 -0.52 9.68 -4.97
N GLY A 101 -1.86 9.66 -4.97
CA GLY A 101 -2.66 9.16 -3.85
C GLY A 101 -2.56 10.04 -2.61
N GLU A 102 -2.88 9.45 -1.46
CA GLU A 102 -2.82 10.10 -0.16
C GLU A 102 -1.38 10.31 0.29
N ARG A 103 -1.05 11.54 0.72
CA ARG A 103 0.31 11.89 1.14
C ARG A 103 0.34 13.16 2.01
N PRO A 104 1.42 13.37 2.79
CA PRO A 104 1.69 14.69 3.37
C PRO A 104 1.85 15.72 2.25
N ILE A 105 1.19 16.87 2.38
CA ILE A 105 1.41 18.02 1.50
C ILE A 105 2.37 19.04 2.13
N VAL A 106 2.55 18.98 3.44
CA VAL A 106 3.61 19.66 4.18
C VAL A 106 4.39 18.60 4.95
N GLU A 107 5.64 18.37 4.59
CA GLU A 107 6.46 17.27 5.15
C GLU A 107 6.83 17.47 6.62
N ARG A 108 6.93 18.73 7.05
CA ARG A 108 7.37 19.07 8.40
C ARG A 108 6.16 19.12 9.36
N PRO A 109 6.15 18.31 10.43
CA PRO A 109 5.16 18.43 11.50
C PRO A 109 5.16 19.82 12.12
N GLY A 110 3.99 20.27 12.56
CA GLY A 110 3.82 21.56 13.23
C GLY A 110 2.38 21.81 13.60
N THR A 111 2.07 23.07 13.92
CA THR A 111 0.72 23.50 14.28
C THR A 111 -0.04 23.93 13.02
N TYR A 112 -1.01 23.11 12.63
CA TYR A 112 -1.87 23.36 11.47
C TYR A 112 -3.32 23.16 11.89
N ALA A 113 -4.10 24.23 11.89
CA ALA A 113 -5.52 24.17 12.19
C ALA A 113 -6.34 24.40 10.92
N LYS A 114 -7.31 23.51 10.68
CA LYS A 114 -8.33 23.66 9.63
C LYS A 114 -7.75 24.03 8.24
N PRO A 115 -7.00 23.11 7.61
CA PRO A 115 -6.52 23.35 6.26
C PRO A 115 -7.70 23.48 5.30
N LEU A 116 -7.65 24.45 4.40
CA LEU A 116 -8.70 24.72 3.42
C LEU A 116 -8.10 24.92 2.03
N PHE A 117 -8.85 24.60 0.98
CA PHE A 117 -8.48 25.04 -0.36
C PHE A 117 -8.84 26.52 -0.58
N THR A 118 -8.04 27.22 -1.38
CA THR A 118 -8.46 28.50 -1.97
C THR A 118 -9.73 28.30 -2.80
N PRO A 119 -10.53 29.35 -3.05
CA PRO A 119 -11.72 29.22 -3.92
C PRO A 119 -11.41 28.72 -5.33
N ARG A 120 -10.18 28.97 -5.84
CA ARG A 120 -9.71 28.44 -7.13
C ARG A 120 -9.24 26.99 -7.05
N GLY A 121 -9.07 26.45 -5.85
CA GLY A 121 -8.57 25.10 -5.61
C GLY A 121 -7.08 24.90 -5.86
N ASP A 122 -6.34 25.94 -6.27
CA ASP A 122 -4.93 25.86 -6.68
C ASP A 122 -3.93 25.86 -5.51
N ARG A 123 -4.40 26.06 -4.28
CA ARG A 123 -3.56 26.11 -3.08
C ARG A 123 -4.33 25.67 -1.83
N VAL A 124 -3.61 25.14 -0.85
CA VAL A 124 -4.08 24.93 0.53
C VAL A 124 -3.61 26.09 1.43
N ILE A 125 -4.50 26.57 2.29
CA ILE A 125 -4.27 27.63 3.30
C ILE A 125 -4.54 27.11 4.71
#